data_AF-A0A0G1MXM0-F1
#
_entry.id   AF-A0A0G1MXM0-F1
#
_cell.length_a   1.000
_cell.length_b   1.000
_cell.length_c   1.000
_cell.angle_alpha   90.00
_cell.angle_beta   90.00
_cell.angle_gamma   90.00
#
_symmetry.space_group_name_H-M   'P 1'
#
loop_
_entity.id
_entity.type
_entity.pdbx_description
1 polymer ?
#
loop_
_entity_poly.entity_id
_entity_poly.type
_entity_poly.pdbx_seq_one_letter_code
_entity_poly.pdbx_strand_id
1 'polypeptide(L)' 'MDKYLSQMEFLLGNPWVALLVLAWTLTWKGMALWKAARSSQKNWFVALLVINTLGVLEIFYLYFWDRLKELFKRNRQV' A
#
# COMPACT_ATOMS: atom_id res chain seq x y z
N MET A 1 16.13 10.70 30.26
CA MET A 1 14.88 10.71 29.46
C MET A 1 15.05 11.59 28.22
N ASP A 2 15.83 12.65 28.38
CA ASP A 2 16.07 13.77 27.44
C ASP A 2 16.76 13.35 26.12
N LYS A 3 17.61 12.30 26.15
CA LYS A 3 18.26 11.75 24.95
C LYS A 3 17.27 11.20 23.91
N TYR A 4 16.15 10.65 24.35
CA TYR A 4 15.13 10.11 23.43
C TYR A 4 14.30 11.24 22.81
N LEU A 5 14.06 12.32 23.57
CA LEU A 5 13.32 13.48 23.10
C LEU A 5 14.10 14.21 21.99
N SER A 6 15.42 14.39 22.16
CA SER A 6 16.27 15.04 21.15
C SER A 6 16.42 14.23 19.86
N GLN A 7 16.37 12.89 19.94
CA GLN A 7 16.36 12.02 18.77
C GLN A 7 15.06 12.17 17.96
N MET A 8 13.90 12.28 18.64
CA MET A 8 12.61 12.49 17.98
C MET A 8 12.51 13.89 17.36
N GLU A 9 13.07 14.90 18.02
CA GLU A 9 13.12 16.27 17.52
C GLU A 9 14.00 16.41 16.28
N PHE A 10 15.12 15.67 16.21
CA PHE A 10 15.95 15.60 15.01
C PHE A 10 15.23 14.97 13.80
N LEU A 11 14.46 13.90 14.04
CA LEU A 11 13.69 13.24 12.99
C LEU A 11 12.55 14.11 12.46
N LEU A 12 11.87 14.86 13.34
CA LEU A 12 10.76 15.75 12.98
C LEU A 12 11.21 17.13 12.48
N GLY A 13 12.38 17.60 12.92
CA GLY A 13 12.95 18.90 12.57
C GLY A 13 13.68 18.91 11.23
N ASN A 14 13.87 17.75 10.59
CA ASN A 14 14.62 17.65 9.34
C ASN A 14 13.69 17.36 8.15
N PRO A 15 13.31 18.38 7.34
CA PRO A 15 12.36 18.22 6.24
C PRO A 15 12.81 17.22 5.17
N TRP A 16 14.11 16.92 5.07
CA TRP A 16 14.64 15.90 4.17
C TRP A 16 14.19 14.48 4.54
N VAL A 17 14.11 14.17 5.83
CA VAL A 17 13.64 12.86 6.32
C VAL A 17 12.16 12.70 5.97
N ALA A 18 11.35 13.75 6.19
CA ALA A 18 9.94 13.77 5.82
C ALA A 18 9.74 13.57 4.30
N LEU A 19 10.54 14.24 3.46
CA LEU A 19 10.51 14.07 2.00
C LEU A 19 10.85 12.64 1.57
N LEU A 20 11.83 12.01 2.20
CA LEU A 20 12.26 10.66 1.86
C LEU A 20 11.19 9.62 2.26
N VAL A 21 10.57 9.78 3.43
CA VAL A 21 9.42 8.97 3.87
C VAL A 21 8.21 9.19 2.97
N LEU A 22 7.92 10.43 2.59
CA LEU A 22 6.85 10.77 1.66
C LEU A 22 7.09 10.16 0.28
N ALA A 23 8.28 10.33 -0.30
CA ALA A 23 8.63 9.75 -1.59
C ALA A 23 8.53 8.23 -1.57
N TRP A 24 9.03 7.59 -0.51
CA TRP A 24 8.92 6.15 -0.31
C TRP A 24 7.45 5.72 -0.26
N THR A 25 6.65 6.29 0.64
CA THR A 25 5.23 5.94 0.79
C THR A 25 4.41 6.23 -0.47
N LEU A 26 4.63 7.36 -1.15
CA LEU A 26 3.96 7.68 -2.42
C LEU A 26 4.28 6.67 -3.51
N THR A 27 5.53 6.21 -3.58
CA THR A 27 5.96 5.25 -4.62
C THR A 27 5.18 3.93 -4.46
N TRP A 28 5.09 3.39 -3.24
CA TRP A 28 4.31 2.17 -2.98
C TRP A 28 2.80 2.37 -3.15
N LYS A 29 2.23 3.47 -2.63
CA LYS A 29 0.80 3.79 -2.79
C LYS A 29 0.42 4.00 -4.26
N GLY A 30 1.24 4.75 -4.99
CA GLY A 30 1.03 5.10 -6.39
C GLY A 30 1.07 3.87 -7.30
N MET A 31 2.04 2.96 -7.09
CA MET A 31 2.12 1.71 -7.84
C MET A 31 0.88 0.81 -7.62
N ALA A 32 0.40 0.72 -6.39
CA ALA A 32 -0.79 -0.06 -6.08
C ALA A 32 -2.07 0.55 -6.65
N LEU A 33 -2.23 1.88 -6.53
CA LEU A 33 -3.35 2.58 -7.15
C LEU A 33 -3.35 2.43 -8.67
N TRP A 34 -2.18 2.57 -9.32
CA TRP A 34 -2.03 2.40 -10.77
C TRP A 34 -2.44 0.99 -11.18
N LYS A 35 -1.97 -0.04 -10.46
CA LYS A 35 -2.29 -1.43 -10.76
C LYS A 35 -3.77 -1.75 -10.54
N ALA A 36 -4.39 -1.23 -9.48
CA ALA A 36 -5.82 -1.40 -9.21
C ALA A 36 -6.68 -0.71 -10.27
N ALA A 37 -6.33 0.53 -10.65
CA ALA A 37 -7.01 1.30 -11.69
C ALA A 37 -6.93 0.59 -13.07
N ARG A 38 -5.74 0.08 -13.44
CA ARG A 38 -5.54 -0.60 -14.73
C ARG A 38 -6.19 -1.98 -14.80
N SER A 39 -6.41 -2.64 -13.66
CA SER A 39 -7.05 -3.96 -13.58
C SER A 39 -8.58 -3.89 -13.43
N SER A 40 -9.20 -2.70 -13.57
CA SER A 40 -10.66 -2.48 -13.43
C SER A 40 -11.25 -2.90 -12.08
N GLN A 41 -10.42 -2.99 -11.03
CA GLN A 41 -10.84 -3.43 -9.70
C GLN A 41 -11.23 -2.22 -8.86
N LYS A 42 -12.39 -1.61 -9.19
CA LYS A 42 -12.90 -0.42 -8.50
C LYS A 42 -13.05 -0.62 -6.98
N ASN A 43 -13.47 -1.80 -6.53
CA ASN A 43 -13.64 -2.08 -5.10
C ASN A 43 -12.30 -2.03 -4.34
N TRP A 44 -11.22 -2.51 -4.97
CA TRP A 44 -9.87 -2.48 -4.38
C TRP A 44 -9.23 -1.11 -4.45
N PHE A 45 -9.51 -0.34 -5.50
CA PHE A 45 -9.14 1.07 -5.57
C PHE A 45 -9.73 1.85 -4.38
N VAL A 46 -11.02 1.65 -4.08
CA VAL A 46 -11.68 2.31 -2.94
C VAL A 46 -11.12 1.80 -1.60
N ALA A 47 -10.89 0.50 -1.43
CA ALA A 47 -10.29 -0.04 -0.21
C ALA A 47 -8.89 0.53 0.08
N LEU A 48 -8.03 0.65 -0.94
CA LEU A 48 -6.69 1.24 -0.83
C LEU A 48 -6.72 2.76 -0.55
N LEU A 49 -7.79 3.44 -0.99
CA LEU A 49 -7.96 4.87 -0.76
C LEU A 49 -8.49 5.17 0.65
N VAL A 50 -9.31 4.27 1.21
CA VAL A 50 -9.92 4.40 2.53
C VAL A 50 -9.00 3.86 3.64
N ILE A 51 -8.25 2.79 3.39
CA ILE A 51 -7.41 2.12 4.39
C ILE A 51 -5.95 2.62 4.23
N ASN A 52 -5.50 3.48 5.14
CA ASN A 52 -4.13 4.02 5.20
C ASN A 52 -3.11 3.02 5.82
N THR A 53 -3.02 1.78 5.34
CA THR A 53 -2.18 0.73 5.98
C THR A 53 -0.73 0.65 5.50
N LEU A 54 -0.08 1.78 5.19
CA LEU A 54 1.37 1.85 4.87
C LEU A 54 1.89 0.71 3.95
N GLY A 55 1.15 0.31 2.90
CA GLY A 55 1.62 -0.71 1.96
C GLY A 55 1.27 -2.17 2.30
N VAL A 56 0.72 -2.47 3.48
CA VAL A 56 0.45 -3.87 3.90
C VAL A 56 -0.77 -4.47 3.20
N LEU A 57 -1.82 -3.68 3.01
CA LEU A 57 -3.04 -4.14 2.33
C LEU A 57 -2.79 -4.42 0.85
N GLU A 58 -1.87 -3.67 0.23
CA GLU A 58 -1.43 -3.84 -1.15
C GLU A 58 -0.83 -5.23 -1.42
N ILE A 59 0.00 -5.74 -0.50
CA ILE A 59 0.66 -7.05 -0.63
C ILE A 59 -0.36 -8.18 -0.46
N PHE A 60 -1.31 -8.01 0.46
CA PHE A 60 -2.36 -9.00 0.72
C PHE A 60 -3.29 -9.17 -0.49
N TYR A 61 -3.61 -8.07 -1.19
CA TYR A 61 -4.41 -8.11 -2.41
C TYR A 61 -3.75 -8.92 -3.54
N LEU A 62 -2.46 -8.68 -3.79
CA LEU A 62 -1.73 -9.37 -4.84
C LEU A 62 -1.71 -10.88 -4.61
N TYR A 63 -1.56 -11.31 -3.36
CA TYR A 63 -1.49 -12.73 -3.02
C TYR A 63 -2.85 -13.44 -3.07
N PHE A 64 -3.93 -12.74 -2.71
CA PHE A 64 -5.25 -13.36 -2.64
C PHE A 64 -5.95 -13.46 -4.02
N TRP A 65 -5.70 -12.50 -4.92
CA TRP A 65 -6.43 -12.45 -6.19
C TRP A 65 -6.06 -13.56 -7.17
N ASP A 66 -4.81 -13.99 -7.20
CA ASP A 66 -4.36 -15.06 -8.09
C ASP A 66 -5.08 -16.38 -7.79
N ARG A 67 -5.34 -16.65 -6.51
CA ARG A 67 -6.07 -17.85 -6.06
C ARG A 67 -7.55 -17.80 -6.43
N LEU A 68 -8.17 -16.62 -6.41
CA LEU A 68 -9.59 -16.47 -6.75
C LEU A 68 -9.85 -16.72 -8.25
N LYS A 69 -8.91 -16.33 -9.12
CA LYS A 69 -8.98 -16.61 -10.56
C LYS A 69 -8.97 -18.10 -10.87
N GLU A 70 -8.15 -18.88 -10.16
CA GLU A 70 -8.10 -20.34 -10.35
C GLU A 70 -9.41 -21.02 -9.94
N LEU A 71 -10.03 -20.57 -8.84
CA LEU A 71 -11.30 -21.14 -8.36
C LEU A 71 -12.44 -20.91 -9.37
N PHE A 72 -12.53 -19.72 -9.96
CA PHE A 72 -13.55 -19.44 -10.98
C PHE A 72 -13.28 -20.14 -12.32
N LYS A 73 -12.02 -20.40 -12.68
CA LYS A 73 -11.68 -21.13 -13.90
C LYS A 73 -12.06 -22.61 -13.80
N ARG A 74 -11.86 -23.21 -12.62
CA ARG A 74 -12.20 -24.61 -12.33
C ARG A 74 -13.70 -24.87 -12.30
N ASN A 75 -14.51 -23.94 -11.80
CA ASN A 75 -15.96 -24.11 -11.67
C ASN A 75 -16.74 -23.90 -12.99
N ARG A 76 -16.07 -23.48 -14.07
CA ARG A 76 -16.70 -23.26 -15.39
C ARG A 76 -16.38 -24.36 -16.41
N GLN A 77 -15.64 -25.39 -15.99
CA GLN A 77 -15.20 -26.52 -16.80
C GLN A 77 -15.84 -27.84 -16.32
N VAL A 78 -16.80 -27.76 -15.41
CA VAL A 78 -17.64 -28.86 -14.90
C VAL A 78 -19.09 -28.48 -15.15
#